data_AF-A0A9P6Q068-F1
#
_entry.id   AF-A0A9P6Q068-F1
#
_cell.length_a   1.000
_cell.length_b   1.000
_cell.length_c   1.000
_cell.angle_alpha   90.00
_cell.angle_beta   90.00
_cell.angle_gamma   90.00
#
_symmetry.space_group_name_H-M   'P 1'
#
loop_
_entity.id
_entity.type
_entity.pdbx_description
1 polymer ?
#
loop_
_entity_poly.entity_id
_entity_poly.type
_entity_poly.pdbx_seq_one_letter_code
_entity_poly.pdbx_strand_id
1 'polypeptide(L)'
;MFKLHSKASSATSSTTSFSATSSGNSGHSGGSGGGANGFGVSHGPRIGIFLAGATYLDTIMHVNSFPSEDTKQRAERVEQRRGGNAANTAEVLGQDPKAKVWYMSSMPSPVASKVLLKALEDSNVKTDACVYHTSQHAPPQAYIISANNSQTRTIISHSTLPDLTLEDFIKKFDMACMKAVSDIVEISCPFRWIHFEGRGPEVYKMIEYVESFYLRQGWRHKLTISVEFEKGDRPGIKNLLQQADVCFFSKLYAETLGFDRPEDFLSSIGDYCKPTATLFCCWGAQGAVGLHLESRTRFSSSAGKVDMVVDPVGAGDTFIAGIILALGVRGYDIGRGVRFACELASHKCGQYGFKRVLRSLSMDMSRT
;
A
#
# COMPACT_ATOMS: atom_id res chain seq x y z
N MET A 1 18.93 -21.38 6.09
CA MET A 1 19.80 -20.33 5.52
C MET A 1 19.57 -20.34 4.01
N PHE A 2 18.90 -19.33 3.45
CA PHE A 2 18.68 -19.27 2.00
C PHE A 2 20.03 -18.97 1.36
N LYS A 3 20.52 -19.84 0.47
CA LYS A 3 21.54 -19.42 -0.50
C LYS A 3 20.79 -18.82 -1.67
N LEU A 4 20.38 -17.56 -1.53
CA LEU A 4 20.06 -16.72 -2.69
C LEU A 4 21.40 -16.49 -3.38
N HIS A 5 21.58 -17.04 -4.57
CA HIS A 5 22.80 -16.84 -5.32
C HIS A 5 22.75 -15.44 -5.96
N SER A 6 23.56 -14.51 -5.46
CA SER A 6 23.84 -13.28 -6.19
C SER A 6 24.53 -13.66 -7.51
N LYS A 7 23.81 -13.56 -8.63
CA LYS A 7 24.46 -13.68 -9.93
C LYS A 7 25.20 -12.36 -10.17
N ALA A 8 26.53 -12.45 -10.26
CA ALA A 8 27.36 -11.34 -10.69
C ALA A 8 26.85 -10.82 -12.05
N SER A 9 26.70 -9.51 -12.14
CA SER A 9 26.23 -8.78 -13.32
C SER A 9 27.15 -9.03 -14.52
N SER A 10 26.62 -9.61 -15.60
CA SER A 10 27.19 -9.47 -16.94
C SER A 10 26.31 -8.51 -17.74
N ALA A 11 26.81 -7.29 -17.91
CA ALA A 11 26.18 -6.26 -18.72
C ALA A 11 26.25 -6.63 -20.21
N THR A 12 25.08 -6.77 -20.84
CA THR A 12 24.93 -6.59 -22.29
C THR A 12 23.74 -5.67 -22.53
N SER A 13 24.06 -4.43 -22.91
CA SER A 13 23.10 -3.42 -23.33
C SER A 13 22.65 -3.70 -24.77
N SER A 14 21.35 -3.92 -24.98
CA SER A 14 20.72 -3.73 -26.28
C SER A 14 19.57 -2.73 -26.14
N THR A 15 19.88 -1.48 -26.44
CA THR A 15 18.92 -0.39 -26.62
C THR A 15 18.33 -0.51 -28.02
N THR A 16 17.04 -0.83 -28.13
CA THR A 16 16.28 -0.65 -29.37
C THR A 16 15.37 0.57 -29.21
N SER A 17 15.74 1.63 -29.93
CA SER A 17 14.92 2.82 -30.15
C SER A 17 13.84 2.52 -31.19
N PHE A 18 12.58 2.81 -30.86
CA PHE A 18 11.50 2.84 -31.85
C PHE A 18 11.16 4.28 -32.20
N SER A 19 11.41 4.65 -33.45
CA SER A 19 10.92 5.86 -34.11
C SER A 19 9.50 5.60 -34.64
N ALA A 20 8.53 6.37 -34.15
CA ALA A 20 7.17 6.39 -34.68
C ALA A 20 7.11 7.36 -35.87
N THR A 21 6.68 6.86 -37.03
CA THR A 21 6.30 7.68 -38.19
C THR A 21 4.80 8.00 -38.12
N SER A 22 4.49 9.27 -38.36
CA SER A 22 3.16 9.85 -38.43
C SER A 22 2.48 9.57 -39.78
N SER A 23 1.20 9.23 -39.75
CA SER A 23 0.29 9.52 -40.86
C SER A 23 -1.06 9.92 -40.28
N GLY A 24 -1.43 11.18 -40.48
CA GLY A 24 -2.69 11.75 -40.04
C GLY A 24 -3.87 11.27 -40.87
N ASN A 25 -5.05 11.34 -40.28
CA ASN A 25 -6.25 11.62 -41.06
C ASN A 25 -7.24 12.44 -40.22
N SER A 26 -7.69 13.53 -40.81
CA SER A 26 -8.61 14.54 -40.27
C SER A 26 -10.06 14.13 -40.52
N GLY A 27 -10.93 14.32 -39.54
CA GLY A 27 -12.38 14.26 -39.70
C GLY A 27 -13.08 15.15 -38.67
N HIS A 28 -13.42 16.36 -39.08
CA HIS A 28 -14.24 17.33 -38.35
C HIS A 28 -15.73 16.96 -38.46
N SER A 29 -16.47 17.07 -37.36
CA SER A 29 -17.86 17.56 -37.37
C SER A 29 -18.26 18.02 -35.97
N GLY A 30 -18.64 19.30 -35.87
CA GLY A 30 -19.03 19.96 -34.63
C GLY A 30 -20.45 19.68 -34.17
N GLY A 31 -20.73 20.07 -32.93
CA GLY A 31 -22.05 20.07 -32.32
C GLY A 31 -21.99 20.78 -30.97
N SER A 32 -22.38 22.05 -30.96
CA SER A 32 -22.47 22.96 -29.82
C SER A 32 -23.77 22.80 -29.04
N GLY A 33 -23.72 22.96 -27.71
CA GLY A 33 -24.83 23.53 -26.93
C GLY A 33 -25.13 22.92 -25.57
N GLY A 34 -25.12 23.76 -24.53
CA GLY A 34 -26.04 23.67 -23.40
C GLY A 34 -25.49 23.14 -22.08
N GLY A 35 -25.15 24.04 -21.16
CA GLY A 35 -24.69 23.70 -19.81
C GLY A 35 -25.80 23.26 -18.85
N ALA A 36 -25.36 22.56 -17.79
CA ALA A 36 -25.91 22.64 -16.44
C ALA A 36 -24.87 22.05 -15.47
N ASN A 37 -24.25 22.93 -14.67
CA ASN A 37 -23.39 22.55 -13.56
C ASN A 37 -24.24 21.88 -12.47
N GLY A 38 -24.24 20.56 -12.45
CA GLY A 38 -24.64 19.74 -11.32
C GLY A 38 -23.58 18.67 -11.11
N PHE A 39 -22.69 18.85 -10.14
CA PHE A 39 -21.80 17.80 -9.68
C PHE A 39 -22.64 16.73 -8.95
N GLY A 40 -23.35 15.90 -9.72
CA GLY A 40 -23.94 14.67 -9.23
C GLY A 40 -22.81 13.74 -8.82
N VAL A 41 -22.73 13.41 -7.52
CA VAL A 41 -21.89 12.33 -7.03
C VAL A 41 -22.25 11.08 -7.84
N SER A 42 -21.31 10.48 -8.57
CA SER A 42 -21.62 9.32 -9.41
C SER A 42 -22.09 8.15 -8.54
N HIS A 43 -23.33 7.69 -8.72
CA HIS A 43 -23.94 6.57 -7.99
C HIS A 43 -23.58 5.21 -8.61
N GLY A 44 -22.41 5.09 -9.25
CA GLY A 44 -21.94 3.82 -9.82
C GLY A 44 -21.57 2.80 -8.72
N PRO A 45 -21.57 1.50 -9.04
CA PRO A 45 -21.19 0.45 -8.09
C PRO A 45 -19.75 0.67 -7.59
N ARG A 46 -19.53 0.48 -6.29
CA ARG A 46 -18.21 0.64 -5.64
C ARG A 46 -17.51 -0.71 -5.48
N ILE A 47 -16.20 -0.70 -5.60
CA ILE A 47 -15.35 -1.89 -5.42
C ILE A 47 -14.97 -2.02 -3.94
N GLY A 48 -15.34 -3.14 -3.32
CA GLY A 48 -14.97 -3.47 -1.95
C GLY A 48 -13.48 -3.85 -1.83
N ILE A 49 -12.78 -3.19 -0.92
CA ILE A 49 -11.37 -3.44 -0.59
C ILE A 49 -11.25 -3.64 0.92
N PHE A 50 -10.55 -4.67 1.35
CA PHE A 50 -10.28 -4.94 2.76
C PHE A 50 -8.78 -4.90 3.04
N LEU A 51 -8.38 -4.25 4.12
CA LEU A 51 -6.98 -4.17 4.54
C LEU A 51 -6.84 -4.63 5.99
N ALA A 52 -5.83 -5.45 6.26
CA ALA A 52 -5.45 -5.87 7.61
C ALA A 52 -3.97 -5.53 7.87
N GLY A 53 -3.70 -4.90 9.00
CA GLY A 53 -2.33 -4.59 9.41
C GLY A 53 -2.27 -3.90 10.76
N ALA A 54 -1.09 -3.41 11.12
CA ALA A 54 -0.89 -2.71 12.39
C ALA A 54 -1.14 -1.21 12.25
N THR A 55 -1.56 -0.58 13.34
CA THR A 55 -1.63 0.87 13.48
C THR A 55 -0.79 1.29 14.68
N TYR A 56 -0.02 2.37 14.53
CA TYR A 56 0.78 2.94 15.61
C TYR A 56 0.47 4.42 15.76
N LEU A 57 0.67 4.95 16.96
CA LEU A 57 0.83 6.38 17.21
C LEU A 57 2.33 6.69 17.12
N ASP A 58 2.72 7.34 16.03
CA ASP A 58 4.10 7.72 15.77
C ASP A 58 4.38 9.05 16.45
N THR A 59 5.35 9.07 17.37
CA THR A 59 5.94 10.28 17.93
C THR A 59 7.29 10.51 17.26
N ILE A 60 7.35 11.53 16.39
CA ILE A 60 8.52 11.85 15.59
C ILE A 60 9.25 13.03 16.23
N MET A 61 10.49 12.79 16.62
CA MET A 61 11.42 13.77 17.16
C MET A 61 12.40 14.15 16.06
N HIS A 62 12.31 15.40 15.61
CA HIS A 62 13.22 15.98 14.62
C HIS A 62 14.46 16.52 15.32
N VAL A 63 15.61 16.09 14.85
CA VAL A 63 16.91 16.46 15.41
C VAL A 63 17.89 16.78 14.29
N ASN A 64 18.87 17.63 14.55
CA ASN A 64 19.95 17.88 13.59
C ASN A 64 20.76 16.60 13.32
N SER A 65 21.15 15.87 14.38
CA SER A 65 21.93 14.64 14.35
C SER A 65 21.40 13.62 15.35
N PHE A 66 21.70 12.33 15.16
CA PHE A 66 21.38 11.32 16.16
C PHE A 66 22.05 11.63 17.51
N PRO A 67 21.34 11.41 18.62
CA PRO A 67 21.95 11.53 19.94
C PRO A 67 23.01 10.44 20.11
N SER A 68 24.13 10.80 20.71
CA SER A 68 25.10 9.82 21.16
C SER A 68 24.57 9.09 22.41
N GLU A 69 25.04 7.86 22.62
CA GLU A 69 24.72 7.08 23.82
C GLU A 69 25.03 7.90 25.09
N ASP A 70 24.15 7.80 26.08
CA ASP A 70 24.25 8.51 27.37
C ASP A 70 24.33 10.05 27.28
N THR A 71 23.78 10.65 26.22
CA THR A 71 23.69 12.10 26.08
C THR A 71 22.27 12.65 26.22
N LYS A 72 22.17 13.95 26.53
CA LYS A 72 20.92 14.70 26.56
C LYS A 72 20.88 15.62 25.35
N GLN A 73 19.88 15.46 24.50
CA GLN A 73 19.68 16.30 23.33
C GLN A 73 18.23 16.79 23.28
N ARG A 74 18.06 18.07 22.93
CA ARG A 74 16.74 18.66 22.70
C ARG A 74 16.33 18.43 21.25
N ALA A 75 15.09 17.96 21.03
CA ALA A 75 14.50 17.91 19.70
C ALA A 75 14.20 19.33 19.19
N GLU A 76 14.43 19.58 17.91
CA GLU A 76 14.08 20.84 17.22
C GLU A 76 12.56 20.97 17.10
N ARG A 77 11.90 19.84 16.82
CA ARG A 77 10.46 19.73 16.69
C ARG A 77 10.00 18.34 17.11
N VAL A 78 8.82 18.26 17.72
CA VAL A 78 8.13 16.99 17.96
C VAL A 78 6.77 17.05 17.30
N GLU A 79 6.38 15.94 16.68
CA GLU A 79 5.04 15.77 16.12
C GLU A 79 4.50 14.39 16.44
N GLN A 80 3.18 14.30 16.51
CA GLN A 80 2.48 13.02 16.67
C GLN A 80 1.51 12.81 15.51
N ARG A 81 1.54 11.61 14.94
CA ARG A 81 0.65 11.23 13.83
C ARG A 81 0.33 9.73 13.86
N ARG A 82 -0.72 9.35 13.15
CA ARG A 82 -1.03 7.93 12.92
C ARG A 82 0.00 7.35 11.94
N GLY A 83 0.61 6.23 12.33
CA GLY A 83 1.43 5.35 11.50
C GLY A 83 0.71 4.05 11.15
N GLY A 84 1.46 3.13 10.54
CA GLY A 84 0.98 1.81 10.11
C GLY A 84 0.73 1.74 8.61
N ASN A 85 1.41 0.80 7.95
CA ASN A 85 1.50 0.74 6.49
C ASN A 85 0.14 0.46 5.84
N ALA A 86 -0.58 -0.55 6.34
CA ALA A 86 -1.93 -0.85 5.85
C ALA A 86 -2.94 0.27 6.16
N ALA A 87 -2.78 0.97 7.29
CA ALA A 87 -3.64 2.11 7.63
C ALA A 87 -3.36 3.33 6.72
N ASN A 88 -2.10 3.62 6.42
CA ASN A 88 -1.71 4.65 5.45
C ASN A 88 -2.26 4.34 4.05
N THR A 89 -2.13 3.08 3.62
CA THR A 89 -2.69 2.59 2.36
C THR A 89 -4.22 2.80 2.34
N ALA A 90 -4.92 2.43 3.43
CA ALA A 90 -6.37 2.59 3.54
C ALA A 90 -6.81 4.05 3.46
N GLU A 91 -6.09 4.98 4.10
CA GLU A 91 -6.39 6.42 4.06
C GLU A 91 -6.35 6.98 2.64
N VAL A 92 -5.38 6.54 1.83
CA VAL A 92 -5.29 6.96 0.42
C VAL A 92 -6.43 6.33 -0.41
N LEU A 93 -6.68 5.03 -0.22
CA LEU A 93 -7.73 4.31 -0.95
C LEU A 93 -9.13 4.90 -0.71
N GLY A 94 -9.44 5.29 0.52
CA GLY A 94 -10.75 5.83 0.88
C GLY A 94 -11.08 7.18 0.24
N GLN A 95 -10.09 7.83 -0.37
CA GLN A 95 -10.29 9.08 -1.12
C GLN A 95 -10.90 8.86 -2.51
N ASP A 96 -10.85 7.64 -3.06
CA ASP A 96 -11.44 7.31 -4.36
C ASP A 96 -12.95 7.00 -4.20
N PRO A 97 -13.85 7.73 -4.87
CA PRO A 97 -15.29 7.50 -4.73
C PRO A 97 -15.76 6.14 -5.27
N LYS A 98 -14.95 5.48 -6.11
CA LYS A 98 -15.24 4.12 -6.63
C LYS A 98 -14.75 3.03 -5.69
N ALA A 99 -13.97 3.35 -4.66
CA ALA A 99 -13.53 2.39 -3.65
C ALA A 99 -14.47 2.42 -2.43
N LYS A 100 -14.68 1.25 -1.84
CA LYS A 100 -15.30 1.10 -0.53
C LYS A 100 -14.35 0.30 0.34
N VAL A 101 -13.75 0.97 1.32
CA VAL A 101 -12.56 0.47 2.03
C VAL A 101 -12.90 0.06 3.45
N TRP A 102 -12.48 -1.14 3.84
CA TRP A 102 -12.50 -1.62 5.21
C TRP A 102 -11.08 -1.77 5.74
N TYR A 103 -10.89 -1.38 6.98
CA TYR A 103 -9.62 -1.54 7.69
C TYR A 103 -9.82 -2.33 8.97
N MET A 104 -8.92 -3.27 9.20
CA MET A 104 -8.86 -4.10 10.40
C MET A 104 -7.48 -3.99 11.05
N SER A 105 -7.50 -3.82 12.36
CA SER A 105 -6.32 -3.84 13.20
C SER A 105 -6.69 -4.25 14.63
N SER A 106 -5.69 -4.69 15.39
CA SER A 106 -5.77 -4.79 16.85
C SER A 106 -5.69 -3.39 17.44
N MET A 107 -6.68 -3.02 18.26
CA MET A 107 -6.87 -1.67 18.77
C MET A 107 -6.97 -1.69 20.30
N PRO A 108 -6.53 -0.61 20.97
CA PRO A 108 -6.81 -0.45 22.39
C PRO A 108 -8.32 -0.23 22.61
N SER A 109 -8.73 0.15 23.81
CA SER A 109 -10.11 0.55 24.11
C SER A 109 -10.63 1.58 23.08
N PRO A 110 -11.96 1.58 22.78
CA PRO A 110 -12.53 2.49 21.80
C PRO A 110 -12.16 3.96 22.00
N VAL A 111 -12.07 4.42 23.26
CA VAL A 111 -11.65 5.80 23.58
C VAL A 111 -10.21 6.07 23.14
N ALA A 112 -9.27 5.17 23.48
CA ALA A 112 -7.86 5.30 23.11
C ALA A 112 -7.61 5.14 21.61
N SER A 113 -8.50 4.41 20.90
CA SER A 113 -8.39 4.20 19.45
C SER A 113 -8.76 5.42 18.62
N LYS A 114 -9.48 6.41 19.18
CA LYS A 114 -9.98 7.58 18.41
C LYS A 114 -8.88 8.32 17.66
N VAL A 115 -7.73 8.52 18.30
CA VAL A 115 -6.57 9.19 17.69
C VAL A 115 -6.00 8.42 16.50
N LEU A 116 -6.18 7.09 16.48
CA LEU A 116 -5.71 6.20 15.42
C LEU A 116 -6.71 6.07 14.27
N LEU A 117 -8.02 6.23 14.52
CA LEU A 117 -9.06 5.93 13.52
C LEU A 117 -9.62 7.18 12.83
N LYS A 118 -9.56 8.36 13.48
CA LYS A 118 -10.21 9.58 13.00
C LYS A 118 -9.88 9.93 11.55
N ALA A 119 -8.60 9.88 11.17
CA ALA A 119 -8.16 10.22 9.81
C ALA A 119 -8.63 9.21 8.74
N LEU A 120 -8.75 7.93 9.12
CA LEU A 120 -9.29 6.87 8.28
C LEU A 120 -10.78 7.10 8.02
N GLU A 121 -11.54 7.36 9.08
CA GLU A 121 -12.98 7.62 9.02
C GLU A 121 -13.31 8.89 8.23
N ASP A 122 -12.55 9.96 8.44
CA ASP A 122 -12.66 11.21 7.65
C ASP A 122 -12.33 10.98 6.16
N SER A 123 -11.59 9.92 5.85
CA SER A 123 -11.26 9.47 4.50
C SER A 123 -12.19 8.35 4.02
N ASN A 124 -13.38 8.18 4.61
CA ASN A 124 -14.38 7.18 4.22
C ASN A 124 -13.97 5.70 4.39
N VAL A 125 -12.99 5.42 5.24
CA VAL A 125 -12.60 4.04 5.58
C VAL A 125 -13.52 3.51 6.69
N LYS A 126 -14.04 2.30 6.52
CA LYS A 126 -14.82 1.58 7.53
C LYS A 126 -13.90 0.88 8.53
N THR A 127 -14.04 1.22 9.80
CA THR A 127 -13.18 0.77 10.91
C THR A 127 -13.89 -0.21 11.87
N ASP A 128 -15.15 -0.57 11.58
CA ASP A 128 -15.96 -1.50 12.40
C ASP A 128 -15.34 -2.90 12.52
N ALA A 129 -14.45 -3.25 11.58
CA ALA A 129 -13.73 -4.52 11.54
C ALA A 129 -12.55 -4.58 12.54
N CYS A 130 -12.17 -3.46 13.17
CA CYS A 130 -11.14 -3.46 14.21
C CYS A 130 -11.55 -4.28 15.44
N VAL A 131 -10.53 -4.88 16.08
CA VAL A 131 -10.65 -5.70 17.29
C VAL A 131 -10.22 -4.84 18.48
N TYR A 132 -11.10 -4.66 19.46
CA TYR A 132 -10.87 -3.73 20.57
C TYR A 132 -10.54 -4.48 21.85
N HIS A 133 -9.40 -4.15 22.45
CA HIS A 133 -9.00 -4.65 23.76
C HIS A 133 -9.39 -3.64 24.84
N THR A 134 -10.58 -3.82 25.43
CA THR A 134 -11.23 -2.84 26.33
C THR A 134 -10.42 -2.49 27.58
N SER A 135 -9.54 -3.38 28.04
CA SER A 135 -8.64 -3.17 29.18
C SER A 135 -7.33 -2.46 28.82
N GLN A 136 -7.06 -2.19 27.55
CA GLN A 136 -5.85 -1.53 27.08
C GLN A 136 -6.15 -0.06 26.79
N HIS A 137 -5.48 0.86 27.47
CA HIS A 137 -5.76 2.30 27.36
C HIS A 137 -4.70 3.10 26.61
N ALA A 138 -3.59 2.46 26.23
CA ALA A 138 -2.54 3.08 25.43
C ALA A 138 -2.55 2.51 24.00
N PRO A 139 -2.46 3.35 22.95
CA PRO A 139 -2.24 2.87 21.59
C PRO A 139 -0.84 2.23 21.47
N PRO A 140 -0.61 1.34 20.49
CA PRO A 140 0.74 0.98 20.07
C PRO A 140 1.52 2.24 19.70
N GLN A 141 2.77 2.34 20.13
CA GLN A 141 3.58 3.54 19.94
C GLN A 141 4.80 3.23 19.08
N ALA A 142 5.17 4.20 18.25
CA ALA A 142 6.49 4.22 17.62
C ALA A 142 7.17 5.55 17.96
N TYR A 143 8.40 5.47 18.46
CA TYR A 143 9.26 6.61 18.72
C TYR A 143 10.25 6.69 17.57
N ILE A 144 10.20 7.80 16.83
CA ILE A 144 10.99 7.99 15.62
C ILE A 144 11.95 9.15 15.84
N ILE A 145 13.25 8.87 15.75
CA ILE A 145 14.27 9.92 15.70
C ILE A 145 14.56 10.18 14.22
N SER A 146 14.27 11.38 13.74
CA SER A 146 14.52 11.81 12.37
C SER A 146 15.68 12.80 12.35
N ALA A 147 16.80 12.41 11.74
CA ALA A 147 18.02 13.20 11.69
C ALA A 147 18.13 13.97 10.36
N ASN A 148 18.17 15.30 10.44
CA ASN A 148 18.21 16.18 9.27
C ASN A 148 19.55 16.09 8.52
N ASN A 149 20.67 16.01 9.23
CA ASN A 149 22.00 16.01 8.62
C ASN A 149 22.28 14.76 7.75
N SER A 150 21.82 13.60 8.20
CA SER A 150 22.00 12.31 7.50
C SER A 150 20.79 11.94 6.65
N GLN A 151 19.66 12.64 6.78
CA GLN A 151 18.38 12.33 6.15
C GLN A 151 17.93 10.88 6.42
N THR A 152 18.18 10.39 7.64
CA THR A 152 17.83 9.03 8.06
C THR A 152 16.95 9.07 9.31
N ARG A 153 16.30 7.94 9.58
CA ARG A 153 15.44 7.78 10.76
C ARG A 153 15.71 6.46 11.48
N THR A 154 15.54 6.48 12.79
CA THR A 154 15.52 5.27 13.62
C THR A 154 14.15 5.15 14.27
N ILE A 155 13.57 3.96 14.21
CA ILE A 155 12.21 3.69 14.72
C ILE A 155 12.30 2.66 15.85
N ILE A 156 11.78 3.02 17.02
CA ILE A 156 11.62 2.14 18.18
C ILE A 156 10.12 1.96 18.42
N SER A 157 9.59 0.77 18.18
CA SER A 157 8.17 0.47 18.39
C SER A 157 7.93 -0.28 19.69
N HIS A 158 6.86 0.06 20.40
CA HIS A 158 6.38 -0.65 21.57
C HIS A 158 4.87 -0.87 21.47
N SER A 159 4.42 -2.09 21.74
CA SER A 159 3.00 -2.44 21.82
C SER A 159 2.80 -3.51 22.89
N THR A 160 1.80 -3.30 23.73
CA THR A 160 1.26 -4.32 24.64
C THR A 160 0.00 -4.97 24.10
N LEU A 161 -0.50 -4.52 22.94
CA LEU A 161 -1.63 -5.14 22.28
C LEU A 161 -1.22 -6.50 21.69
N PRO A 162 -2.07 -7.53 21.83
CA PRO A 162 -1.85 -8.77 21.11
C PRO A 162 -2.00 -8.53 19.60
N ASP A 163 -1.24 -9.27 18.80
CA ASP A 163 -1.47 -9.34 17.36
C ASP A 163 -2.87 -9.91 17.07
N LEU A 164 -3.40 -9.62 15.88
CA LEU A 164 -4.66 -10.20 15.42
C LEU A 164 -4.56 -11.73 15.37
N THR A 165 -5.47 -12.40 16.05
CA THR A 165 -5.62 -13.86 15.97
C THR A 165 -6.48 -14.26 14.77
N LEU A 166 -6.33 -15.50 14.29
CA LEU A 166 -7.24 -16.06 13.29
C LEU A 166 -8.71 -15.99 13.72
N GLU A 167 -9.02 -16.29 14.98
CA GLU A 167 -10.40 -16.30 15.49
C GLU A 167 -11.04 -14.89 15.43
N ASP A 168 -10.31 -13.88 15.91
CA ASP A 168 -10.75 -12.50 15.84
C ASP A 168 -10.94 -12.03 14.39
N PHE A 169 -10.01 -12.42 13.51
CA PHE A 169 -10.08 -12.13 12.08
C PHE A 169 -11.35 -12.72 11.47
N ILE A 170 -11.60 -14.02 11.63
CA ILE A 170 -12.78 -14.71 11.05
C ILE A 170 -14.06 -13.99 11.47
N LYS A 171 -14.24 -13.79 12.78
CA LYS A 171 -15.45 -13.17 13.33
C LYS A 171 -15.72 -11.79 12.72
N LYS A 172 -14.69 -10.95 12.66
CA LYS A 172 -14.80 -9.56 12.18
C LYS A 172 -14.88 -9.47 10.67
N PHE A 173 -14.16 -10.33 9.96
CA PHE A 173 -14.18 -10.42 8.50
C PHE A 173 -15.54 -10.89 7.99
N ASP A 174 -16.14 -11.91 8.61
CA ASP A 174 -17.47 -12.40 8.24
C ASP A 174 -18.55 -11.33 8.45
N MET A 175 -18.50 -10.62 9.59
CA MET A 175 -19.39 -9.47 9.82
C MET A 175 -19.18 -8.35 8.80
N ALA A 176 -17.93 -8.07 8.40
CA ALA A 176 -17.64 -7.10 7.37
C ALA A 176 -18.18 -7.53 6.00
N CYS A 177 -18.06 -8.82 5.66
CA CYS A 177 -18.65 -9.39 4.45
C CYS A 177 -20.17 -9.20 4.41
N MET A 178 -20.87 -9.50 5.51
CA MET A 178 -22.33 -9.31 5.59
C MET A 178 -22.74 -7.83 5.40
N LYS A 179 -21.98 -6.89 5.99
CA LYS A 179 -22.25 -5.45 5.87
C LYS A 179 -21.88 -4.87 4.50
N ALA A 180 -20.88 -5.44 3.83
CA ALA A 180 -20.44 -4.95 2.52
C ALA A 180 -21.52 -5.16 1.45
N VAL A 181 -22.31 -6.24 1.56
CA VAL A 181 -23.36 -6.60 0.59
C VAL A 181 -24.50 -5.57 0.53
N SER A 182 -24.80 -4.83 1.61
CA SER A 182 -25.90 -3.83 1.59
C SER A 182 -25.54 -2.51 0.89
N ASP A 183 -24.25 -2.19 0.78
CA ASP A 183 -23.74 -0.92 0.25
C ASP A 183 -23.16 -1.04 -1.18
N ILE A 184 -23.13 -2.24 -1.77
CA ILE A 184 -22.50 -2.55 -3.06
C ILE A 184 -23.60 -3.07 -4.01
N VAL A 185 -23.99 -2.24 -4.99
CA VAL A 185 -25.22 -2.41 -5.78
C VAL A 185 -25.14 -3.51 -6.85
N GLU A 186 -23.94 -4.03 -7.15
CA GLU A 186 -23.80 -5.19 -8.03
C GLU A 186 -22.67 -6.11 -7.55
N ILE A 187 -23.03 -7.39 -7.40
CA ILE A 187 -22.19 -8.59 -7.26
C ILE A 187 -22.16 -9.20 -5.86
N SER A 188 -22.45 -10.50 -5.86
CA SER A 188 -22.34 -11.52 -4.83
C SER A 188 -21.06 -11.53 -3.98
N CYS A 189 -20.02 -10.74 -4.26
CA CYS A 189 -18.70 -10.86 -3.65
C CYS A 189 -18.34 -9.56 -2.89
N PRO A 190 -18.09 -9.61 -1.57
CA PRO A 190 -17.96 -8.41 -0.73
C PRO A 190 -16.67 -7.63 -0.98
N PHE A 191 -15.54 -8.32 -1.18
CA PHE A 191 -14.25 -7.69 -1.44
C PHE A 191 -13.60 -8.30 -2.68
N ARG A 192 -13.20 -7.43 -3.62
CA ARG A 192 -12.44 -7.86 -4.81
C ARG A 192 -10.94 -7.79 -4.58
N TRP A 193 -10.52 -7.06 -3.56
CA TRP A 193 -9.12 -6.96 -3.17
C TRP A 193 -8.97 -7.05 -1.66
N ILE A 194 -8.09 -7.92 -1.19
CA ILE A 194 -7.73 -8.05 0.23
C ILE A 194 -6.21 -7.85 0.36
N HIS A 195 -5.82 -6.88 1.16
CA HIS A 195 -4.42 -6.54 1.41
C HIS A 195 -4.02 -6.87 2.85
N PHE A 196 -2.89 -7.55 3.00
CA PHE A 196 -2.30 -7.85 4.30
C PHE A 196 -0.92 -7.22 4.42
N GLU A 197 -0.69 -6.51 5.53
CA GLU A 197 0.67 -6.28 6.00
C GLU A 197 1.28 -7.63 6.41
N GLY A 198 2.41 -8.01 5.80
CA GLY A 198 3.05 -9.31 6.02
C GLY A 198 3.64 -9.45 7.43
N ARG A 199 2.79 -9.84 8.38
CA ARG A 199 3.15 -10.01 9.80
C ARG A 199 2.98 -11.47 10.23
N GLY A 200 4.10 -12.20 10.26
CA GLY A 200 4.18 -13.46 10.96
C GLY A 200 3.26 -14.58 10.44
N PRO A 201 3.11 -15.67 11.23
CA PRO A 201 2.35 -16.85 10.82
C PRO A 201 0.82 -16.69 10.89
N GLU A 202 0.28 -15.74 11.66
CA GLU A 202 -1.18 -15.55 11.74
C GLU A 202 -1.76 -15.07 10.41
N VAL A 203 -1.05 -14.19 9.69
CA VAL A 203 -1.46 -13.71 8.36
C VAL A 203 -1.59 -14.87 7.36
N TYR A 204 -0.73 -15.89 7.45
CA TYR A 204 -0.84 -17.08 6.61
C TYR A 204 -2.19 -17.78 6.81
N LYS A 205 -2.58 -18.00 8.07
CA LYS A 205 -3.86 -18.64 8.42
C LYS A 205 -5.06 -17.80 7.98
N MET A 206 -4.96 -16.48 8.10
CA MET A 206 -6.01 -15.56 7.65
C MET A 206 -6.20 -15.65 6.13
N ILE A 207 -5.11 -15.70 5.35
CA ILE A 207 -5.18 -15.88 3.90
C ILE A 207 -5.77 -17.25 3.55
N GLU A 208 -5.34 -18.33 4.23
CA GLU A 208 -5.89 -19.68 4.02
C GLU A 208 -7.40 -19.74 4.29
N TYR A 209 -7.87 -19.05 5.33
CA TYR A 209 -9.30 -18.91 5.61
C TYR A 209 -10.03 -18.16 4.49
N VAL A 210 -9.50 -17.00 4.06
CA VAL A 210 -10.07 -16.21 2.97
C VAL A 210 -10.15 -17.01 1.68
N GLU A 211 -9.07 -17.70 1.30
CA GLU A 211 -9.00 -18.58 0.13
C GLU A 211 -10.10 -19.64 0.18
N SER A 212 -10.17 -20.36 1.30
CA SER A 212 -11.16 -21.42 1.50
C SER A 212 -12.60 -20.89 1.48
N PHE A 213 -12.83 -19.74 2.11
CA PHE A 213 -14.14 -19.07 2.12
C PHE A 213 -14.54 -18.64 0.70
N TYR A 214 -13.67 -17.96 -0.03
CA TYR A 214 -13.95 -17.48 -1.38
C TYR A 214 -14.09 -18.62 -2.40
N LEU A 215 -13.39 -19.73 -2.22
CA LEU A 215 -13.58 -20.94 -3.03
C LEU A 215 -14.98 -21.54 -2.81
N ARG A 216 -15.40 -21.73 -1.55
CA ARG A 216 -16.75 -22.26 -1.23
C ARG A 216 -17.87 -21.39 -1.77
N GLN A 217 -17.67 -20.07 -1.80
CA GLN A 217 -18.65 -19.12 -2.33
C GLN A 217 -18.59 -18.97 -3.86
N GLY A 218 -17.62 -19.60 -4.54
CA GLY A 218 -17.40 -19.44 -5.97
C GLY A 218 -16.88 -18.05 -6.36
N TRP A 219 -16.31 -17.28 -5.43
CA TRP A 219 -15.83 -15.91 -5.63
C TRP A 219 -14.33 -15.80 -5.86
N ARG A 220 -13.58 -16.89 -5.73
CA ARG A 220 -12.11 -16.84 -5.79
C ARG A 220 -11.55 -16.19 -7.07
N HIS A 221 -12.22 -16.41 -8.21
CA HIS A 221 -11.85 -15.81 -9.50
C HIS A 221 -12.03 -14.28 -9.57
N LYS A 222 -12.73 -13.68 -8.60
CA LYS A 222 -12.96 -12.23 -8.48
C LYS A 222 -12.02 -11.56 -7.47
N LEU A 223 -11.27 -12.35 -6.70
CA LEU A 223 -10.45 -11.89 -5.60
C LEU A 223 -8.98 -11.76 -6.02
N THR A 224 -8.37 -10.64 -5.65
CA THR A 224 -6.92 -10.46 -5.60
C THR A 224 -6.48 -10.38 -4.14
N ILE A 225 -5.56 -11.26 -3.73
CA ILE A 225 -4.89 -11.18 -2.43
C ILE A 225 -3.52 -10.55 -2.63
N SER A 226 -3.22 -9.51 -1.86
CA SER A 226 -1.91 -8.86 -1.88
C SER A 226 -1.26 -8.83 -0.52
N VAL A 227 0.07 -8.95 -0.49
CA VAL A 227 0.85 -8.95 0.75
C VAL A 227 2.01 -7.96 0.63
N GLU A 228 2.21 -7.15 1.67
CA GLU A 228 3.37 -6.29 1.82
C GLU A 228 4.48 -6.98 2.62
N PHE A 229 5.71 -6.91 2.10
CA PHE A 229 6.93 -7.47 2.68
C PHE A 229 7.93 -6.34 2.97
N GLU A 230 7.86 -5.78 4.19
CA GLU A 230 8.70 -4.65 4.61
C GLU A 230 10.06 -5.09 5.18
N LYS A 231 10.08 -6.14 6.02
CA LYS A 231 11.30 -6.70 6.65
C LYS A 231 11.40 -8.21 6.45
N GLY A 232 12.56 -8.68 5.98
CA GLY A 232 12.77 -10.07 5.58
C GLY A 232 13.10 -11.06 6.70
N ASP A 233 13.30 -10.57 7.91
CA ASP A 233 13.75 -11.36 9.08
C ASP A 233 12.59 -11.87 9.95
N ARG A 234 11.35 -11.43 9.71
CA ARG A 234 10.19 -11.86 10.51
C ARG A 234 9.93 -13.37 10.35
N PRO A 235 9.77 -14.12 11.46
CA PRO A 235 9.43 -15.54 11.41
C PRO A 235 8.16 -15.80 10.60
N GLY A 236 8.18 -16.81 9.73
CA GLY A 236 7.01 -17.22 8.93
C GLY A 236 6.67 -16.34 7.73
N ILE A 237 7.30 -15.17 7.55
CA ILE A 237 6.95 -14.25 6.46
C ILE A 237 7.14 -14.87 5.06
N LYS A 238 8.09 -15.80 4.93
CA LYS A 238 8.41 -16.49 3.68
C LYS A 238 7.28 -17.43 3.23
N ASN A 239 6.48 -17.93 4.16
CA ASN A 239 5.34 -18.79 3.85
C ASN A 239 4.24 -18.01 3.12
N LEU A 240 4.24 -16.67 3.22
CA LEU A 240 3.26 -15.80 2.56
C LEU A 240 3.56 -15.61 1.06
N LEU A 241 4.80 -15.85 0.60
CA LEU A 241 5.20 -15.61 -0.80
C LEU A 241 4.37 -16.43 -1.79
N GLN A 242 3.98 -17.66 -1.41
CA GLN A 242 3.15 -18.55 -2.23
C GLN A 242 1.65 -18.27 -2.12
N GLN A 243 1.24 -17.39 -1.19
CA GLN A 243 -0.18 -17.12 -0.90
C GLN A 243 -0.70 -15.86 -1.60
N ALA A 244 0.19 -14.96 -2.03
CA ALA A 244 -0.20 -13.67 -2.61
C ALA A 244 -0.30 -13.74 -4.15
N ASP A 245 -1.36 -13.12 -4.69
CA ASP A 245 -1.48 -12.83 -6.12
C ASP A 245 -0.65 -11.59 -6.50
N VAL A 246 -0.46 -10.67 -5.54
CA VAL A 246 0.38 -9.47 -5.69
C VAL A 246 1.32 -9.31 -4.48
N CYS A 247 2.62 -9.23 -4.71
CA CYS A 247 3.61 -9.02 -3.66
C CYS A 247 4.21 -7.62 -3.75
N PHE A 248 4.21 -6.88 -2.65
CA PHE A 248 4.88 -5.59 -2.53
C PHE A 248 6.12 -5.72 -1.65
N PHE A 249 7.29 -5.43 -2.18
CA PHE A 249 8.55 -5.50 -1.43
C PHE A 249 9.13 -4.10 -1.21
N SER A 250 9.64 -3.88 0.00
CA SER A 250 10.41 -2.68 0.31
C SER A 250 11.85 -2.80 -0.22
N LYS A 251 12.52 -1.66 -0.41
CA LYS A 251 13.96 -1.62 -0.64
C LYS A 251 14.73 -2.29 0.50
N LEU A 252 14.34 -2.05 1.75
CA LEU A 252 14.95 -2.66 2.94
C LEU A 252 14.90 -4.19 2.89
N TYR A 253 13.79 -4.77 2.43
CA TYR A 253 13.63 -6.22 2.29
C TYR A 253 14.66 -6.79 1.32
N ALA A 254 14.82 -6.15 0.16
CA ALA A 254 15.78 -6.55 -0.86
C ALA A 254 17.23 -6.41 -0.35
N GLU A 255 17.57 -5.28 0.28
CA GLU A 255 18.90 -5.00 0.83
C GLU A 255 19.28 -5.98 1.95
N THR A 256 18.33 -6.38 2.79
CA THR A 256 18.54 -7.40 3.84
C THR A 256 18.93 -8.76 3.25
N LEU A 257 18.53 -9.03 1.99
CA LEU A 257 18.89 -10.24 1.26
C LEU A 257 20.13 -10.05 0.37
N GLY A 258 20.81 -8.90 0.46
CA GLY A 258 22.05 -8.61 -0.25
C GLY A 258 21.87 -8.09 -1.68
N PHE A 259 20.66 -7.61 -2.04
CA PHE A 259 20.42 -7.03 -3.36
C PHE A 259 20.50 -5.50 -3.32
N ASP A 260 21.19 -4.93 -4.32
CA ASP A 260 21.32 -3.49 -4.54
C ASP A 260 20.52 -2.99 -5.76
N ARG A 261 19.93 -3.92 -6.52
CA ARG A 261 19.08 -3.66 -7.69
C ARG A 261 17.75 -4.38 -7.57
N PRO A 262 16.62 -3.68 -7.71
CA PRO A 262 15.32 -4.29 -7.50
C PRO A 262 14.95 -5.29 -8.60
N GLU A 263 15.48 -5.14 -9.82
CA GLU A 263 15.27 -6.09 -10.92
C GLU A 263 15.89 -7.47 -10.64
N ASP A 264 17.10 -7.48 -10.09
CA ASP A 264 17.84 -8.69 -9.75
C ASP A 264 17.16 -9.37 -8.56
N PHE A 265 16.74 -8.57 -7.57
CA PHE A 265 15.93 -9.04 -6.46
C PHE A 265 14.62 -9.69 -6.92
N LEU A 266 13.79 -8.99 -7.72
CA LEU A 266 12.52 -9.53 -8.20
C LEU A 266 12.70 -10.82 -9.03
N SER A 267 13.78 -10.88 -9.81
CA SER A 267 14.12 -12.08 -10.59
C SER A 267 14.43 -13.27 -9.69
N SER A 268 15.11 -13.04 -8.55
CA SER A 268 15.51 -14.10 -7.63
C SER A 268 14.40 -14.51 -6.65
N ILE A 269 13.66 -13.55 -6.08
CA ILE A 269 12.59 -13.85 -5.12
C ILE A 269 11.37 -14.48 -5.82
N GLY A 270 11.21 -14.24 -7.12
CA GLY A 270 10.12 -14.79 -7.92
C GLY A 270 10.04 -16.31 -7.92
N ASP A 271 11.18 -17.01 -7.78
CA ASP A 271 11.24 -18.47 -7.69
C ASP A 271 10.54 -19.02 -6.44
N TYR A 272 10.32 -18.17 -5.43
CA TYR A 272 9.64 -18.52 -4.19
C TYR A 272 8.21 -17.99 -4.10
N CYS A 273 7.74 -17.28 -5.13
CA CYS A 273 6.39 -16.72 -5.19
C CYS A 273 5.44 -17.63 -5.99
N LYS A 274 4.13 -17.37 -5.89
CA LYS A 274 3.13 -18.03 -6.73
C LYS A 274 3.46 -17.79 -8.22
N PRO A 275 3.42 -18.80 -9.11
CA PRO A 275 3.84 -18.65 -10.52
C PRO A 275 3.08 -17.58 -11.31
N THR A 276 1.84 -17.27 -10.91
CA THR A 276 0.99 -16.25 -11.54
C THR A 276 1.07 -14.89 -10.86
N ALA A 277 1.91 -14.72 -9.83
CA ALA A 277 1.96 -13.49 -9.05
C ALA A 277 2.55 -12.31 -9.85
N THR A 278 2.13 -11.11 -9.46
CA THR A 278 2.77 -9.86 -9.87
C THR A 278 3.55 -9.29 -8.70
N LEU A 279 4.84 -9.08 -8.90
CA LEU A 279 5.72 -8.56 -7.86
C LEU A 279 6.02 -7.09 -8.13
N PHE A 280 6.11 -6.28 -7.08
CA PHE A 280 6.54 -4.90 -7.14
C PHE A 280 7.61 -4.63 -6.10
N CYS A 281 8.61 -3.82 -6.44
CA CYS A 281 9.61 -3.34 -5.49
C CYS A 281 9.81 -1.83 -5.66
N CYS A 282 9.57 -1.08 -4.58
CA CYS A 282 9.81 0.37 -4.55
C CYS A 282 11.27 0.65 -4.23
N TRP A 283 11.87 1.61 -4.93
CA TRP A 283 13.28 1.99 -4.81
C TRP A 283 13.49 3.49 -4.54
N GLY A 284 12.58 4.09 -3.76
CA GLY A 284 12.65 5.49 -3.35
C GLY A 284 12.59 6.45 -4.54
N ALA A 285 13.52 7.40 -4.60
CA ALA A 285 13.58 8.41 -5.67
C ALA A 285 13.84 7.83 -7.07
N GLN A 286 14.28 6.57 -7.17
CA GLN A 286 14.45 5.88 -8.45
C GLN A 286 13.12 5.33 -9.00
N GLY A 287 12.04 5.38 -8.21
CA GLY A 287 10.71 4.89 -8.59
C GLY A 287 10.48 3.45 -8.16
N ALA A 288 9.89 2.64 -9.04
CA ALA A 288 9.56 1.26 -8.74
C ALA A 288 9.69 0.37 -9.98
N VAL A 289 9.91 -0.91 -9.72
CA VAL A 289 9.92 -1.96 -10.74
C VAL A 289 8.87 -3.01 -10.40
N GLY A 290 8.37 -3.69 -11.44
CA GLY A 290 7.46 -4.82 -11.31
C GLY A 290 7.84 -5.97 -12.23
N LEU A 291 7.42 -7.17 -11.84
CA LEU A 291 7.61 -8.41 -12.61
C LEU A 291 6.34 -9.25 -12.52
N HIS A 292 5.70 -9.50 -13.65
CA HIS A 292 4.61 -10.47 -13.74
C HIS A 292 5.20 -11.84 -14.08
N LEU A 293 5.10 -12.81 -13.16
CA LEU A 293 5.89 -14.04 -13.20
C LEU A 293 5.49 -14.98 -14.34
N GLU A 294 4.19 -15.09 -14.65
CA GLU A 294 3.68 -15.97 -15.70
C GLU A 294 4.16 -15.51 -17.09
N SER A 295 3.94 -14.23 -17.42
CA SER A 295 4.39 -13.66 -18.69
C SER A 295 5.90 -13.33 -18.74
N ARG A 296 6.58 -13.32 -17.59
CA ARG A 296 7.95 -12.79 -17.39
C ARG A 296 8.14 -11.32 -17.81
N THR A 297 7.04 -10.57 -17.95
CA THR A 297 7.08 -9.15 -18.34
C THR A 297 7.55 -8.28 -17.18
N ARG A 298 8.52 -7.41 -17.48
CA ARG A 298 9.03 -6.39 -16.55
C ARG A 298 8.35 -5.06 -16.79
N PHE A 299 8.09 -4.34 -15.70
CA PHE A 299 7.52 -3.00 -15.70
C PHE A 299 8.40 -2.10 -14.86
N SER A 300 8.49 -0.84 -15.21
CA SER A 300 9.17 0.15 -14.37
C SER A 300 8.57 1.52 -14.61
N SER A 301 8.69 2.36 -13.58
CA SER A 301 8.46 3.80 -13.69
C SER A 301 9.40 4.50 -12.74
N SER A 302 10.05 5.56 -13.22
CA SER A 302 10.75 6.51 -12.36
C SER A 302 9.76 7.15 -11.39
N ALA A 303 10.28 7.67 -10.26
CA ALA A 303 9.51 8.56 -9.41
C ALA A 303 9.12 9.81 -10.21
N GLY A 304 7.94 10.35 -9.91
CA GLY A 304 7.52 11.65 -10.44
C GLY A 304 8.40 12.78 -9.90
N LYS A 305 8.40 13.91 -10.61
CA LYS A 305 9.14 15.10 -10.17
C LYS A 305 8.52 15.65 -8.88
N VAL A 306 9.36 15.93 -7.90
CA VAL A 306 8.98 16.59 -6.64
C VAL A 306 9.90 17.80 -6.47
N ASP A 307 9.36 19.01 -6.58
CA ASP A 307 10.17 20.24 -6.49
C ASP A 307 10.78 20.42 -5.09
N MET A 308 10.05 20.01 -4.05
CA MET A 308 10.52 20.00 -2.67
C MET A 308 9.92 18.81 -1.92
N VAL A 309 10.77 17.96 -1.35
CA VAL A 309 10.31 16.85 -0.49
C VAL A 309 9.90 17.43 0.87
N VAL A 310 8.62 17.33 1.18
CA VAL A 310 8.02 17.84 2.43
C VAL A 310 7.91 16.74 3.47
N ASP A 311 7.36 15.57 3.09
CA ASP A 311 7.14 14.44 3.99
C ASP A 311 7.17 13.12 3.22
N PRO A 312 8.28 12.35 3.25
CA PRO A 312 8.37 11.08 2.52
C PRO A 312 7.72 9.89 3.25
N VAL A 313 7.23 10.08 4.49
CA VAL A 313 6.70 8.98 5.33
C VAL A 313 5.45 8.38 4.69
N GLY A 314 5.44 7.07 4.41
CA GLY A 314 4.30 6.40 3.76
C GLY A 314 4.18 6.64 2.26
N ALA A 315 5.25 7.08 1.59
CA ALA A 315 5.32 7.06 0.12
C ALA A 315 5.16 5.64 -0.45
N GLY A 316 5.74 4.63 0.20
CA GLY A 316 5.55 3.21 -0.15
C GLY A 316 4.09 2.77 0.00
N ASP A 317 3.45 3.11 1.11
CA ASP A 317 2.03 2.83 1.35
C ASP A 317 1.13 3.49 0.30
N THR A 318 1.50 4.71 -0.12
CA THR A 318 0.81 5.44 -1.18
C THR A 318 1.00 4.76 -2.55
N PHE A 319 2.19 4.22 -2.83
CA PHE A 319 2.43 3.41 -4.02
C PHE A 319 1.55 2.16 -4.02
N ILE A 320 1.47 1.44 -2.88
CA ILE A 320 0.60 0.26 -2.73
C ILE A 320 -0.86 0.65 -3.02
N ALA A 321 -1.34 1.73 -2.42
CA ALA A 321 -2.69 2.25 -2.69
C ALA A 321 -2.88 2.59 -4.18
N GLY A 322 -1.87 3.19 -4.81
CA GLY A 322 -1.87 3.50 -6.23
C GLY A 322 -2.04 2.26 -7.12
N ILE A 323 -1.31 1.19 -6.83
CA ILE A 323 -1.44 -0.09 -7.55
C ILE A 323 -2.82 -0.71 -7.33
N ILE A 324 -3.31 -0.75 -6.09
CA ILE A 324 -4.63 -1.29 -5.77
C ILE A 324 -5.73 -0.51 -6.51
N LEU A 325 -5.66 0.82 -6.55
CA LEU A 325 -6.61 1.62 -7.33
C LEU A 325 -6.50 1.35 -8.82
N ALA A 326 -5.29 1.37 -9.37
CA ALA A 326 -5.08 1.20 -10.79
C ALA A 326 -5.62 -0.14 -11.29
N LEU A 327 -5.20 -1.24 -10.66
CA LEU A 327 -5.52 -2.60 -11.09
C LEU A 327 -6.91 -3.03 -10.60
N GLY A 328 -7.21 -2.80 -9.32
CA GLY A 328 -8.41 -3.32 -8.66
C GLY A 328 -9.67 -2.48 -8.90
N VAL A 329 -9.54 -1.17 -9.12
CA VAL A 329 -10.67 -0.24 -9.19
C VAL A 329 -10.83 0.39 -10.57
N ARG A 330 -9.73 0.73 -11.24
CA ARG A 330 -9.73 1.51 -12.49
C ARG A 330 -9.52 0.66 -13.75
N GLY A 331 -9.18 -0.62 -13.59
CA GLY A 331 -8.97 -1.55 -14.71
C GLY A 331 -7.77 -1.20 -15.59
N TYR A 332 -6.75 -0.55 -15.02
CA TYR A 332 -5.51 -0.25 -15.74
C TYR A 332 -4.68 -1.53 -15.92
N ASP A 333 -3.92 -1.59 -17.01
CA ASP A 333 -2.85 -2.58 -17.14
C ASP A 333 -1.72 -2.32 -16.12
N ILE A 334 -0.87 -3.32 -15.91
CA ILE A 334 0.23 -3.26 -14.92
C ILE A 334 1.18 -2.09 -15.21
N GLY A 335 1.53 -1.86 -16.48
CA GLY A 335 2.47 -0.80 -16.85
C GLY A 335 1.91 0.59 -16.53
N ARG A 336 0.64 0.84 -16.87
CA ARG A 336 -0.06 2.08 -16.49
C ARG A 336 -0.24 2.18 -14.98
N GLY A 337 -0.49 1.07 -14.29
CA GLY A 337 -0.59 1.02 -12.84
C GLY A 337 0.69 1.45 -12.13
N VAL A 338 1.84 0.95 -12.56
CA VAL A 338 3.15 1.32 -11.97
C VAL A 338 3.43 2.81 -12.13
N ARG A 339 3.16 3.38 -13.33
CA ARG A 339 3.33 4.83 -13.55
C ARG A 339 2.44 5.65 -12.63
N PHE A 340 1.14 5.33 -12.59
CA PHE A 340 0.18 6.01 -11.72
C PHE A 340 0.58 5.92 -10.23
N ALA A 341 1.02 4.75 -9.77
CA ALA A 341 1.44 4.55 -8.39
C ALA A 341 2.71 5.34 -8.03
N CYS A 342 3.70 5.39 -8.93
CA CYS A 342 4.90 6.21 -8.75
C CYS A 342 4.57 7.70 -8.69
N GLU A 343 3.70 8.20 -9.58
CA GLU A 343 3.25 9.59 -9.59
C GLU A 343 2.50 9.95 -8.30
N LEU A 344 1.57 9.09 -7.86
CA LEU A 344 0.80 9.29 -6.63
C LEU A 344 1.71 9.32 -5.39
N ALA A 345 2.66 8.39 -5.29
CA ALA A 345 3.64 8.35 -4.21
C ALA A 345 4.55 9.59 -4.21
N SER A 346 4.96 10.06 -5.39
CA SER A 346 5.80 11.25 -5.53
C SER A 346 5.04 12.52 -5.14
N HIS A 347 3.78 12.63 -5.56
CA HIS A 347 2.90 13.71 -5.13
C HIS A 347 2.72 13.73 -3.61
N LYS A 348 2.55 12.55 -2.98
CA LYS A 348 2.50 12.44 -1.51
C LYS A 348 3.77 12.97 -0.84
N CYS A 349 4.95 12.74 -1.41
CA CYS A 349 6.21 13.27 -0.87
C CYS A 349 6.25 14.81 -0.84
N GLY A 350 5.51 15.48 -1.73
CA GLY A 350 5.42 16.94 -1.83
C GLY A 350 4.44 17.60 -0.85
N GLN A 351 3.76 16.83 0.02
CA GLN A 351 2.81 17.36 0.99
C GLN A 351 2.91 16.67 2.35
N TYR A 352 2.40 17.32 3.39
CA TYR A 352 2.32 16.73 4.73
C TYR A 352 1.10 15.78 4.86
N GLY A 353 1.33 14.55 5.32
CA GLY A 353 0.27 13.57 5.54
C GLY A 353 -0.48 13.13 4.26
N PHE A 354 -1.59 12.41 4.43
CA PHE A 354 -2.29 11.76 3.31
C PHE A 354 -3.56 12.48 2.84
N LYS A 355 -4.00 13.52 3.56
CA LYS A 355 -5.24 14.22 3.24
C LYS A 355 -5.23 14.75 1.80
N ARG A 356 -6.22 14.33 1.01
CA ARG A 356 -6.47 14.78 -0.38
C ARG A 356 -5.36 14.48 -1.41
N VAL A 357 -4.41 13.59 -1.11
CA VAL A 357 -3.34 13.17 -2.05
C VAL A 357 -3.90 12.82 -3.43
N LEU A 358 -5.00 12.05 -3.49
CA LEU A 358 -5.56 11.58 -4.77
C LEU A 358 -6.25 12.71 -5.57
N ARG A 359 -6.90 13.66 -4.88
CA ARG A 359 -7.63 14.76 -5.54
C ARG A 359 -6.68 15.76 -6.17
N SER A 360 -5.59 16.06 -5.49
CA SER A 360 -4.57 16.99 -5.97
C SER A 360 -3.92 16.50 -7.27
N LEU A 361 -3.59 15.20 -7.37
CA LEU A 361 -3.07 14.59 -8.61
C LEU A 361 -4.07 14.70 -9.78
N SER A 362 -5.37 14.62 -9.51
CA SER A 362 -6.42 14.73 -10.52
C SER A 362 -6.50 16.13 -11.15
N MET A 363 -6.17 17.17 -10.36
CA MET A 363 -6.16 18.56 -10.82
C MET A 363 -4.94 18.84 -11.71
N ASP A 364 -3.77 18.29 -11.36
CA ASP A 364 -2.54 18.49 -12.13
C ASP A 364 -2.60 17.81 -13.51
N MET A 365 -3.18 16.61 -13.63
CA MET A 365 -3.36 15.93 -14.92
C MET A 365 -4.39 16.60 -15.86
N SER A 366 -5.20 17.53 -15.36
CA SER A 366 -6.17 18.29 -16.18
C SER A 366 -5.61 19.60 -16.73
N ARG A 367 -4.39 19.96 -16.32
CA ARG A 367 -3.68 21.19 -16.71
C ARG A 367 -2.56 20.96 -17.72
N THR A 368 -2.29 19.71 -18.07
CA THR A 368 -1.36 19.26 -19.11
C THR A 368 -2.15 18.64 -20.25
#